data_AF-A0A7J2KTC4-F1
#
_entry.id   AF-A0A7J2KTC4-F1
#
_cell.length_a   1.000
_cell.length_b   1.000
_cell.length_c   1.000
_cell.angle_alpha   90.00
_cell.angle_beta   90.00
_cell.angle_gamma   90.00
#
_symmetry.space_group_name_H-M   'P 1'
#
loop_
_entity.id
_entity.type
_entity.pdbx_description
1 polymer ?
#
loop_
_entity_poly.entity_id
_entity_poly.type
_entity_poly.pdbx_seq_one_letter_code
_entity_poly.pdbx_strand_id
1 'polypeptide(L)' 'AHGAFGTFTEYDYRLRFYNEIYPTEDNKKIYEVPVTIVMSPIAAKELRNLLERQIKEYEEKVGEIKKQDISALRDKK' A
#
# COMPACT_ATOMS: atom_id res chain seq x y z
N ALA A 1 8.88 -7.41 1.29
CA ALA A 1 8.48 -6.05 1.68
C ALA A 1 7.07 -5.84 1.18
N HIS A 2 6.12 -5.53 2.04
CA HIS A 2 4.70 -5.45 1.67
C HIS A 2 4.28 -4.00 1.49
N GLY A 3 3.52 -3.70 0.46
CA GLY A 3 2.97 -2.36 0.25
C GLY A 3 2.02 -2.28 -0.93
N ALA A 4 1.60 -1.06 -1.23
CA ALA A 4 0.73 -0.78 -2.36
C ALA A 4 1.17 0.47 -3.10
N PHE A 5 0.87 0.53 -4.41
CA PHE A 5 1.02 1.73 -5.23
C PHE A 5 -0.23 1.95 -6.08
N GLY A 6 -0.66 3.21 -6.12
CA GLY A 6 -1.82 3.66 -6.87
C GLY A 6 -1.41 4.31 -8.19
N THR A 7 -2.18 4.07 -9.24
CA THR A 7 -2.12 4.84 -10.49
C THR A 7 -3.53 5.16 -10.95
N PHE A 8 -3.75 6.30 -11.60
CA PHE A 8 -5.04 6.67 -12.15
C PHE A 8 -4.92 6.96 -13.65
N THR A 9 -6.00 6.68 -14.37
CA THR A 9 -6.25 7.13 -15.74
C THR A 9 -7.54 7.96 -15.75
N GLU A 10 -7.95 8.47 -16.91
CA GLU A 10 -9.24 9.16 -17.04
C GLU A 10 -10.45 8.22 -16.80
N TYR A 11 -10.26 6.91 -16.92
CA TYR A 11 -11.34 5.92 -16.87
C TYR A 11 -11.34 5.07 -15.59
N ASP A 12 -10.14 4.80 -15.04
CA ASP A 12 -9.98 3.86 -13.93
C ASP A 12 -8.92 4.31 -12.92
N TYR A 13 -9.09 3.83 -11.69
CA TYR A 13 -8.08 3.83 -10.63
C TYR A 13 -7.56 2.40 -10.45
N ARG A 14 -6.24 2.25 -10.35
CA ARG A 14 -5.58 0.95 -10.15
C ARG A 14 -4.78 0.98 -8.86
N LEU A 15 -5.06 0.02 -7.99
CA LEU A 15 -4.31 -0.22 -6.77
C LEU A 15 -3.57 -1.55 -6.89
N ARG A 16 -2.26 -1.51 -6.85
CA ARG A 16 -1.39 -2.68 -6.98
C ARG A 16 -0.78 -3.01 -5.63
N PHE A 17 -0.94 -4.25 -5.18
CA PHE A 17 -0.33 -4.75 -3.95
C PHE A 17 0.88 -5.59 -4.29
N TYR A 18 2.00 -5.33 -3.62
CA TYR A 18 3.23 -6.10 -3.77
C TYR A 18 3.66 -6.70 -2.45
N ASN A 19 4.28 -7.88 -2.54
CA ASN A 19 4.78 -8.62 -1.37
C ASN A 19 6.30 -8.77 -1.39
N GLU A 20 6.89 -8.73 -2.58
CA GLU A 20 8.31 -8.99 -2.80
C GLU A 20 8.94 -7.92 -3.69
N ILE A 21 10.17 -7.55 -3.35
CA ILE A 21 10.96 -6.58 -4.10
C ILE A 21 12.29 -7.26 -4.42
N TYR A 22 12.53 -7.49 -5.70
CA TYR A 22 13.77 -8.07 -6.19
C TYR A 22 14.72 -6.95 -6.64
N PRO A 23 15.94 -6.87 -6.08
CA PRO A 23 16.95 -5.93 -6.56
C PRO A 23 17.46 -6.39 -7.93
N THR A 24 17.77 -5.44 -8.80
CA THR A 24 18.43 -5.71 -10.09
C THR A 24 19.80 -5.03 -10.12
N GLU A 25 20.71 -5.50 -10.98
CA GLU A 25 22.07 -4.97 -11.15
C GLU A 25 22.09 -3.46 -11.50
N ASP A 26 21.03 -2.96 -12.15
CA ASP A 26 20.87 -1.57 -12.59
C ASP A 26 20.31 -0.61 -11.51
N ASN A 27 20.31 -0.98 -10.23
CA ASN A 27 19.57 -0.27 -9.16
C ASN A 27 18.04 -0.17 -9.39
N LYS A 28 17.49 -0.87 -10.39
CA LYS A 28 16.03 -0.98 -10.56
C LYS A 28 15.49 -1.98 -9.54
N LYS A 29 14.23 -1.80 -9.17
CA LYS A 29 13.48 -2.69 -8.28
C LYS A 29 12.36 -3.34 -9.08
N ILE A 30 12.32 -4.67 -9.07
CA ILE A 30 11.20 -5.43 -9.63
C ILE A 30 10.25 -5.73 -8.47
N TYR A 31 8.99 -5.31 -8.62
CA TYR A 31 7.94 -5.58 -7.66
C TYR A 31 7.09 -6.74 -8.18
N GLU A 32 6.96 -7.80 -7.40
CA GLU A 32 5.98 -8.85 -7.69
C GLU A 32 4.60 -8.39 -7.21
N VAL A 33 3.69 -8.23 -8.17
CA VAL A 33 2.34 -7.70 -7.94
C VAL A 33 1.33 -8.83 -8.17
N PRO A 34 1.06 -9.67 -7.17
CA PRO A 34 0.10 -10.76 -7.31
C PRO A 34 -1.34 -10.27 -7.49
N VAL A 35 -1.65 -9.06 -6.98
CA VAL A 35 -3.02 -8.51 -7.00
C VAL A 35 -3.01 -7.08 -7.49
N THR A 36 -3.85 -6.81 -8.50
CA THR A 36 -4.21 -5.47 -8.96
C THR A 36 -5.71 -5.31 -8.87
N ILE A 37 -6.18 -4.30 -8.14
CA ILE A 37 -7.57 -3.90 -8.11
C ILE A 37 -7.75 -2.77 -9.12
N VAL A 38 -8.70 -2.92 -10.05
CA VAL A 38 -9.10 -1.89 -11.00
C VAL A 38 -10.52 -1.46 -10.66
N MET A 39 -10.75 -0.16 -10.53
CA MET A 39 -12.02 0.38 -10.08
C MET A 39 -12.33 1.71 -10.76
N SER A 40 -13.62 2.10 -10.80
CA SER A 40 -13.98 3.44 -11.24
C SER A 40 -13.50 4.49 -10.23
N PRO A 41 -13.33 5.77 -10.64
CA PRO A 41 -12.96 6.84 -9.73
C PRO A 41 -13.92 6.99 -8.53
N ILE A 42 -15.21 6.70 -8.72
CA ILE A 42 -16.21 6.73 -7.64
C ILE A 42 -15.96 5.61 -6.64
N ALA A 43 -15.72 4.38 -7.12
CA ALA A 43 -15.42 3.26 -6.24
C ALA A 43 -14.13 3.48 -5.43
N ALA A 44 -13.13 4.18 -5.99
CA ALA A 44 -11.94 4.59 -5.25
C ALA A 44 -12.25 5.56 -4.09
N LYS A 45 -13.18 6.49 -4.27
CA LYS A 45 -13.64 7.38 -3.19
C LYS A 45 -14.35 6.61 -2.09
N GLU A 46 -15.23 5.67 -2.46
CA GLU A 46 -15.92 4.80 -1.49
C GLU A 46 -14.93 3.94 -0.71
N LEU A 47 -13.90 3.40 -1.38
CA LEU A 47 -12.84 2.63 -0.72
C LEU A 47 -12.07 3.48 0.30
N ARG A 48 -11.72 4.73 -0.03
CA ARG A 48 -11.07 5.63 0.93
C ARG A 48 -11.93 5.81 2.19
N ASN A 49 -13.21 6.14 2.02
CA ASN A 49 -14.12 6.36 3.16
C ASN A 49 -14.25 5.09 4.03
N LEU A 50 -14.33 3.92 3.38
CA LEU A 50 -14.36 2.63 4.08
C LEU A 50 -13.09 2.40 4.90
N LEU A 51 -11.92 2.61 4.31
CA LEU A 51 -10.63 2.41 4.97
C LEU A 51 -10.43 3.38 6.14
N GLU A 52 -10.77 4.66 5.97
CA GLU A 52 -10.69 5.66 7.05
C GLU A 52 -11.52 5.25 8.26
N ARG A 53 -12.76 4.81 8.03
CA ARG A 53 -13.64 4.31 9.10
C ARG A 53 -13.05 3.08 9.79
N GLN A 54 -12.61 2.10 9.01
CA GLN A 54 -12.06 0.85 9.56
C GLN A 54 -10.76 1.07 10.34
N ILE A 55 -9.88 1.95 9.87
CA ILE A 55 -8.66 2.34 10.59
C ILE A 55 -9.01 2.96 11.93
N LYS A 56 -9.96 3.91 11.95
CA LYS A 56 -10.40 4.54 13.19
C LYS A 56 -10.97 3.53 14.18
N GLU A 57 -11.88 2.65 13.74
CA GLU A 57 -12.46 1.61 14.59
C GLU A 57 -11.41 0.62 15.13
N TYR A 58 -10.36 0.36 14.36
CA TYR A 58 -9.23 -0.46 14.79
C TYR A 58 -8.38 0.26 15.84
N GLU A 59 -7.99 1.51 15.58
CA GLU A 59 -7.17 2.32 16.49
C GLU A 59 -7.86 2.59 17.82
N GLU A 60 -9.18 2.76 17.84
CA GLU A 60 -9.97 2.86 19.08
C GLU A 60 -9.86 1.61 19.96
N LYS A 61 -9.63 0.43 19.36
CA LYS A 61 -9.54 -0.85 20.08
C LYS A 61 -8.11 -1.20 20.48
N VAL A 62 -7.13 -0.89 19.64
CA VAL A 62 -5.75 -1.39 19.79
C VAL A 62 -4.70 -0.30 19.98
N GLY A 63 -5.10 0.98 19.90
CA GLY A 63 -4.21 2.12 19.89
C GLY A 63 -3.78 2.55 18.49
N GLU A 64 -3.19 3.73 18.40
CA GLU A 64 -2.74 4.38 17.15
C GLU A 64 -1.80 3.49 16.33
N ILE A 65 -2.07 3.40 15.02
CA ILE A 65 -1.19 2.77 14.04
C ILE A 65 0.02 3.68 13.84
N LYS A 66 1.08 3.40 14.58
CA LYS A 66 2.35 4.10 14.39
C LYS A 66 3.07 3.56 13.16
N LYS A 67 3.55 4.47 12.32
CA LYS A 67 4.53 4.15 11.29
C LYS A 67 5.79 3.65 12.00
N GLN A 68 5.99 2.34 12.08
CA GLN A 68 7.26 1.80 12.54
C GLN A 68 8.33 2.29 11.55
N ASP A 69 9.30 3.04 12.07
CA ASP A 69 10.39 3.55 11.26
C ASP A 69 11.33 2.38 10.92
N ILE A 70 11.06 1.73 9.79
CA ILE A 70 11.81 0.55 9.31
C ILE A 70 13.29 0.92 9.02
N SER A 71 13.63 2.21 8.99
CA SER A 71 15.01 2.68 8.89
C SER A 71 15.88 2.22 10.07
N ALA A 72 15.34 2.17 11.29
CA ALA A 72 16.07 1.76 12.50
C ALA A 72 16.43 0.27 12.54
N LEU A 73 15.86 -0.55 11.65
CA LEU A 73 16.17 -1.98 11.53
C LEU A 73 17.26 -2.25 10.49
N ARG A 74 17.65 -1.26 9.68
CA ARG A 74 18.66 -1.41 8.62
C ARG A 74 20.09 -1.30 9.15
N ASP A 75 20.30 -0.64 10.29
CA ASP A 75 21.62 -0.41 10.89
C ASP A 75 22.01 -1.47 11.94
N LYS A 76 21.23 -2.56 12.06
CA LYS A 76 21.51 -3.69 12.99
C LYS A 76 21.88 -5.00 12.28
N LYS A 77 22.34 -4.96 11.04
CA LYS A 77 22.89 -6.13 10.34
C LYS A 77 24.35 -5.94 9.99
#